data_AF-A0A8S3ZVZ3-F1
#
_entry.id   AF-A0A8S3ZVZ3-F1
#
_cell.length_a   1.000
_cell.length_b   1.000
_cell.length_c   1.000
_cell.angle_alpha   90.00
_cell.angle_beta   90.00
_cell.angle_gamma   90.00
#
_symmetry.space_group_name_H-M   'P 1'
#
loop_
_entity.id
_entity.type
_entity.pdbx_description
1 polymer ?
#
loop_
_entity_poly.entity_id
_entity_poly.type
_entity_poly.pdbx_seq_one_letter_code
_entity_poly.pdbx_strand_id
1 'polypeptide(L)'
;MGINIWPQWLLNYKVQFCAFVLAILFLKTESDKGFYSVFLNSYAHCGHDNFLEVKPDQGFVLLADVSPHTGTKTFRNCETNFYSKRDDGRLCIVQEGRVSEIGDPNAELLIHDGHDTDESPQIFALGYQGRWLQREYCTQSRYVNFYLRSINRTARVDIRKVFINLKILDIESRERQLYLDDTYCEHSYDLYNSQVSIFNMAPAVDLSLRNVSDSCNLEIHKNANNKSICFVYIPSNQLSCDSNWMVSILSPLQNAEYALKCTDHKAKQLHAWCGRTGLHSLTFRFQRGNNSFSEVPEMFRYVFADYQGSPDSLLEKIKRELSVQTGNDGISAGWVVFIVLALIVIVAAVALFCWKQRLLPCLQYKAVHNPGNAALV
;
A
#
# COMPACT_ATOMS: atom_id res chain seq x y z
N MET A 1 -56.33 -7.94 -35.21
CA MET A 1 -55.67 -7.37 -34.02
C MET A 1 -54.81 -8.47 -33.40
N GLY A 2 -53.50 -8.49 -33.67
CA GLY A 2 -52.57 -9.43 -33.05
C GLY A 2 -51.91 -8.75 -31.85
N ILE A 3 -52.20 -9.23 -30.64
CA ILE A 3 -51.57 -8.74 -29.42
C ILE A 3 -50.14 -9.32 -29.39
N ASN A 4 -49.17 -8.45 -29.63
CA ASN A 4 -47.74 -8.76 -29.53
C ASN A 4 -47.41 -8.90 -28.04
N ILE A 5 -47.62 -10.09 -27.47
CA ILE A 5 -47.19 -10.42 -26.11
C ILE A 5 -45.68 -10.64 -26.18
N TRP A 6 -44.93 -9.55 -26.04
CA TRP A 6 -43.49 -9.66 -25.80
C TRP A 6 -43.30 -10.42 -24.48
N PRO A 7 -42.47 -11.47 -24.48
CA PRO A 7 -42.38 -12.40 -23.37
C PRO A 7 -41.65 -11.70 -22.20
N GLN A 8 -42.40 -11.35 -21.14
CA GLN A 8 -42.01 -10.57 -19.94
C GLN A 8 -40.71 -11.05 -19.27
N TRP A 9 -40.37 -12.33 -19.44
CA TRP A 9 -39.11 -12.95 -19.01
C TRP A 9 -37.86 -12.34 -19.66
N LEU A 10 -37.92 -11.78 -20.87
CA LEU A 10 -36.78 -11.10 -21.50
C LEU A 10 -36.38 -9.79 -20.80
N LEU A 11 -37.32 -9.10 -20.13
CA LEU A 11 -37.01 -7.93 -19.32
C LEU A 11 -36.23 -8.30 -18.05
N ASN A 12 -36.57 -9.42 -17.40
CA ASN A 12 -35.89 -9.85 -16.17
C ASN A 12 -34.43 -10.24 -16.41
N TYR A 13 -34.10 -10.88 -17.55
CA TYR A 13 -32.72 -11.23 -17.89
C TYR A 13 -31.84 -10.00 -18.12
N LYS A 14 -32.37 -8.94 -18.74
CA LYS A 14 -31.61 -7.70 -18.96
C LYS A 14 -31.30 -6.98 -17.65
N VAL A 15 -32.26 -6.95 -16.72
CA VAL A 15 -32.08 -6.32 -15.41
C VAL A 15 -31.04 -7.08 -14.57
N GLN A 16 -31.10 -8.42 -14.57
CA GLN A 16 -30.12 -9.25 -13.84
C GLN A 16 -28.71 -9.16 -14.44
N PHE A 17 -28.58 -9.14 -15.77
CA PHE A 17 -27.28 -8.96 -16.42
C PHE A 17 -26.67 -7.58 -16.15
N CYS A 18 -27.48 -6.52 -16.20
CA CYS A 18 -27.01 -5.17 -15.83
C CYS A 18 -26.56 -5.09 -14.37
N ALA A 19 -27.31 -5.69 -13.44
CA ALA A 19 -26.92 -5.74 -12.03
C ALA A 19 -25.61 -6.51 -11.81
N PHE A 20 -25.40 -7.62 -12.53
CA PHE A 20 -24.18 -8.40 -12.48
C PHE A 20 -22.97 -7.64 -13.05
N VAL A 21 -23.13 -6.98 -14.20
CA VAL A 21 -22.08 -6.13 -14.79
C VAL A 21 -21.75 -4.95 -13.89
N LEU A 22 -22.76 -4.29 -13.30
CA LEU A 22 -22.57 -3.22 -12.31
C LEU A 22 -21.83 -3.72 -11.07
N ALA A 23 -22.16 -4.92 -10.56
CA ALA A 23 -21.46 -5.53 -9.44
C ALA A 23 -20.00 -5.86 -9.77
N ILE A 24 -19.70 -6.38 -10.96
CA ILE A 24 -18.32 -6.63 -11.42
C ILE A 24 -17.54 -5.32 -11.57
N LEU A 25 -18.17 -4.28 -12.14
CA LEU A 25 -17.54 -2.97 -12.27
C LEU A 25 -17.27 -2.34 -10.90
N PHE A 26 -18.19 -2.47 -9.93
CA PHE A 26 -18.00 -2.05 -8.55
C PHE A 26 -16.88 -2.83 -7.84
N LEU A 27 -16.84 -4.16 -8.01
CA LEU A 27 -15.78 -5.02 -7.47
C LEU A 27 -14.40 -4.67 -8.05
N LYS A 28 -14.34 -4.29 -9.33
CA LYS A 28 -13.09 -3.84 -9.95
C LYS A 28 -12.63 -2.49 -9.40
N THR A 29 -13.54 -1.58 -9.09
CA THR A 29 -13.19 -0.26 -8.51
C THR A 29 -12.76 -0.33 -7.04
N GLU A 30 -13.21 -1.31 -6.25
CA GLU A 30 -12.71 -1.49 -4.87
C GLU A 30 -11.35 -2.21 -4.82
N SER A 31 -11.00 -2.97 -5.87
CA SER A 31 -9.72 -3.69 -6.00
C SER A 31 -8.53 -2.79 -6.37
N ASP A 32 -8.74 -1.50 -6.66
CA ASP A 32 -7.67 -0.59 -7.07
C ASP A 32 -6.81 -0.07 -5.89
N LYS A 33 -7.18 -0.40 -4.65
CA LYS A 33 -6.31 -0.26 -3.48
C LYS A 33 -5.36 -1.45 -3.42
N GLY A 34 -4.21 -1.31 -4.07
CA GLY A 34 -3.24 -2.38 -4.20
C GLY A 34 -1.81 -1.88 -4.12
N PHE A 35 -0.97 -2.68 -3.47
CA PHE A 35 0.47 -2.61 -3.65
C PHE A 35 0.85 -3.45 -4.88
N TYR A 36 1.55 -2.83 -5.83
CA TYR A 36 2.05 -3.50 -7.03
C TYR A 36 3.54 -3.81 -6.86
N SER A 37 3.94 -5.05 -7.15
CA SER A 37 5.36 -5.42 -7.08
C SER A 37 6.09 -4.99 -8.35
N VAL A 38 7.20 -4.28 -8.19
CA VAL A 38 8.10 -3.85 -9.25
C VAL A 38 9.45 -4.49 -9.03
N PHE A 39 10.04 -5.02 -10.10
CA PHE A 39 11.24 -5.85 -10.02
C PHE A 39 12.38 -5.23 -10.82
N LEU A 40 13.46 -4.87 -10.12
CA LEU A 40 14.64 -4.22 -10.68
C LEU A 40 15.55 -5.16 -11.50
N ASN A 41 15.10 -6.39 -11.76
CA ASN A 41 15.78 -7.35 -12.63
C ASN A 41 14.81 -7.99 -13.64
N SER A 42 13.76 -7.26 -14.06
CA SER A 42 12.72 -7.75 -14.97
C SER A 42 12.59 -6.88 -16.23
N TYR A 43 12.54 -7.51 -17.42
CA TYR A 43 12.29 -6.80 -18.69
C TYR A 43 10.95 -6.06 -18.71
N ALA A 44 9.96 -6.49 -17.93
CA ALA A 44 8.65 -5.85 -17.91
C ALA A 44 8.66 -4.48 -17.22
N HIS A 45 9.64 -4.23 -16.34
CA HIS A 45 9.72 -3.01 -15.53
C HIS A 45 10.94 -2.16 -15.87
N CYS A 46 12.03 -2.79 -16.34
CA CYS A 46 13.25 -2.09 -16.71
C CYS A 46 13.11 -1.41 -18.07
N GLY A 47 13.42 -0.11 -18.12
CA GLY A 47 13.47 0.67 -19.34
C GLY A 47 13.31 2.15 -19.04
N HIS A 48 14.05 2.98 -19.77
CA HIS A 48 14.01 4.44 -19.61
C HIS A 48 12.59 5.00 -19.84
N ASP A 49 11.88 4.48 -20.84
CA ASP A 49 10.54 4.96 -21.23
C ASP A 49 9.40 4.41 -20.36
N ASN A 50 9.69 3.57 -19.36
CA ASN A 50 8.67 2.95 -18.51
C ASN A 50 8.41 3.83 -17.28
N PHE A 51 7.31 4.58 -17.34
CA PHE A 51 6.84 5.42 -16.24
C PHE A 51 5.68 4.78 -15.48
N LEU A 52 5.87 4.58 -14.18
CA LEU A 52 4.86 4.04 -13.28
C LEU A 52 4.16 5.18 -12.55
N GLU A 53 2.87 5.36 -12.84
CA GLU A 53 2.02 6.37 -12.19
C GLU A 53 1.69 5.93 -10.76
N VAL A 54 2.02 6.76 -9.77
CA VAL A 54 1.68 6.56 -8.36
C VAL A 54 0.50 7.44 -7.97
N LYS A 55 -0.51 6.84 -7.35
CA LYS A 55 -1.71 7.54 -6.85
C LYS A 55 -1.77 7.49 -5.32
N PRO A 56 -2.52 8.40 -4.66
CA PRO A 56 -2.67 8.39 -3.20
C PRO A 56 -3.21 7.08 -2.60
N ASP A 57 -4.00 6.32 -3.37
CA ASP A 57 -4.59 5.05 -2.98
C ASP A 57 -3.80 3.82 -3.46
N GLN A 58 -2.65 4.03 -4.09
CA GLN A 58 -1.80 2.99 -4.67
C GLN A 58 -0.38 3.07 -4.09
N GLY A 59 0.32 1.95 -4.13
CA GLY A 59 1.72 1.88 -3.76
C GLY A 59 2.47 0.88 -4.61
N PHE A 60 3.78 1.04 -4.72
CA PHE A 60 4.64 0.08 -5.38
C PHE A 60 5.64 -0.49 -4.40
N VAL A 61 5.81 -1.82 -4.38
CA VAL A 61 6.87 -2.48 -3.63
C VAL A 61 7.98 -2.81 -4.60
N LEU A 62 9.13 -2.17 -4.41
CA LEU A 62 10.32 -2.38 -5.21
C LEU A 62 11.16 -3.50 -4.63
N LEU A 63 11.39 -4.51 -5.47
CA LEU A 63 12.12 -5.72 -5.14
C LEU A 63 13.27 -5.91 -6.14
N ALA A 64 14.34 -6.54 -5.69
CA ALA A 64 15.50 -6.79 -6.56
C ALA A 64 15.17 -7.77 -7.70
N ASP A 65 14.39 -8.82 -7.42
CA ASP A 65 14.11 -9.90 -8.37
C ASP A 65 12.71 -10.52 -8.19
N VAL A 66 12.19 -11.13 -9.26
CA VAL A 66 10.80 -11.65 -9.36
C VAL A 66 10.54 -12.86 -8.48
N SER A 67 11.57 -13.66 -8.19
CA SER A 67 11.43 -14.86 -7.37
C SER A 67 11.99 -14.61 -5.97
N PRO A 68 11.21 -14.87 -4.90
CA PRO A 68 11.73 -14.76 -3.55
C PRO A 68 12.88 -15.77 -3.30
N HIS A 69 13.09 -16.76 -4.18
CA HIS A 69 14.09 -17.84 -4.02
C HIS A 69 14.92 -18.07 -5.32
N THR A 70 15.59 -17.02 -5.80
CA THR A 70 16.92 -17.06 -6.44
C THR A 70 17.21 -18.01 -7.63
N GLY A 71 16.21 -18.47 -8.38
CA GLY A 71 16.47 -19.22 -9.62
C GLY A 71 17.21 -18.39 -10.69
N THR A 72 17.04 -17.07 -10.66
CA THR A 72 17.63 -16.14 -11.63
C THR A 72 19.13 -15.99 -11.41
N LYS A 73 19.92 -16.32 -12.43
CA LYS A 73 21.39 -16.15 -12.44
C LYS A 73 21.85 -14.93 -13.24
N THR A 74 20.94 -14.30 -13.98
CA THR A 74 21.26 -13.18 -14.86
C THR A 74 20.91 -11.88 -14.16
N PHE A 75 21.93 -11.08 -13.87
CA PHE A 75 21.79 -9.68 -13.46
C PHE A 75 21.67 -8.79 -14.70
N ARG A 76 20.88 -7.73 -14.57
CA ARG A 76 20.67 -6.73 -15.63
C ARG A 76 20.69 -5.35 -15.03
N ASN A 77 21.31 -4.42 -15.75
CA ASN A 77 21.11 -3.02 -15.45
C ASN A 77 19.64 -2.67 -15.70
N CYS A 78 19.04 -1.98 -14.76
CA CYS A 78 17.64 -1.64 -14.76
C CYS A 78 17.48 -0.18 -14.35
N GLU A 79 16.70 0.53 -15.14
CA GLU A 79 16.18 1.84 -14.81
C GLU A 79 14.67 1.72 -14.63
N THR A 80 14.13 2.35 -13.60
CA THR A 80 12.69 2.40 -13.36
C THR A 80 12.28 3.77 -12.85
N ASN A 81 11.29 4.35 -13.53
CA ASN A 81 10.79 5.70 -13.27
C ASN A 81 9.42 5.65 -12.62
N PHE A 82 9.25 6.38 -11.51
CA PHE A 82 7.96 6.60 -10.88
C PHE A 82 7.61 8.09 -10.94
N TYR A 83 6.34 8.39 -11.08
CA TYR A 83 5.84 9.76 -11.03
C TYR A 83 4.51 9.83 -10.29
N SER A 84 4.30 10.89 -9.50
CA SER A 84 2.98 11.12 -8.90
C SER A 84 1.98 11.44 -10.00
N LYS A 85 0.74 10.97 -9.89
CA LYS A 85 -0.34 11.36 -10.80
C LYS A 85 -0.62 12.87 -10.77
N ARG A 86 -0.28 13.54 -9.67
CA ARG A 86 -0.53 14.97 -9.47
C ARG A 86 0.64 15.80 -9.95
N ASP A 87 0.35 16.98 -10.48
CA ASP A 87 1.37 17.92 -10.96
C ASP A 87 2.19 18.52 -9.79
N ASP A 88 1.55 18.69 -8.63
CA ASP A 88 2.16 19.17 -7.38
C ASP A 88 2.49 18.03 -6.40
N GLY A 89 2.37 16.78 -6.85
CA GLY A 89 2.54 15.59 -6.03
C GLY A 89 4.00 15.33 -5.71
N ARG A 90 4.22 14.69 -4.57
CA ARG A 90 5.54 14.22 -4.12
C ARG A 90 5.46 12.73 -3.86
N LEU A 91 6.58 12.04 -4.04
CA LEU A 91 6.68 10.61 -3.81
C LEU A 91 7.52 10.36 -2.56
N CYS A 92 7.08 9.45 -1.72
CA CYS A 92 7.83 8.99 -0.56
C CYS A 92 8.37 7.59 -0.83
N ILE A 93 9.67 7.43 -0.62
CA ILE A 93 10.36 6.15 -0.60
C ILE A 93 10.37 5.70 0.86
N VAL A 94 9.75 4.57 1.15
CA VAL A 94 9.58 4.04 2.51
C VAL A 94 10.23 2.66 2.61
N GLN A 95 10.87 2.34 3.74
CA GLN A 95 11.48 1.04 3.99
C GLN A 95 10.94 0.40 5.26
N GLU A 96 9.96 -0.49 5.08
CA GLU A 96 9.38 -1.27 6.17
C GLU A 96 10.14 -2.57 6.43
N GLY A 97 10.47 -2.87 7.68
CA GLY A 97 11.11 -4.14 8.06
C GLY A 97 12.62 -4.19 7.78
N ARG A 98 13.09 -5.26 7.12
CA ARG A 98 14.52 -5.49 6.87
C ARG A 98 15.08 -4.39 5.96
N VAL A 99 16.25 -3.88 6.34
CA VAL A 99 16.96 -2.83 5.59
C VAL A 99 17.46 -3.37 4.27
N SER A 100 17.32 -2.57 3.20
CA SER A 100 17.87 -2.88 1.89
C SER A 100 19.39 -2.92 1.97
N GLU A 101 19.98 -3.96 1.41
CA GLU A 101 21.42 -4.21 1.45
C GLU A 101 21.90 -4.83 0.13
N ILE A 102 23.13 -4.46 -0.24
CA ILE A 102 23.82 -5.04 -1.39
C ILE A 102 25.11 -5.69 -0.89
N GLY A 103 25.15 -7.02 -0.98
CA GLY A 103 26.28 -7.86 -0.61
C GLY A 103 27.16 -8.25 -1.80
N ASP A 104 26.89 -7.77 -3.01
CA ASP A 104 27.76 -7.95 -4.18
C ASP A 104 28.65 -6.71 -4.38
N PRO A 105 29.99 -6.84 -4.46
CA PRO A 105 30.91 -5.72 -4.63
C PRO A 105 30.74 -4.97 -5.95
N ASN A 106 30.04 -5.55 -6.91
CA ASN A 106 29.91 -5.01 -8.26
C ASN A 106 28.50 -4.52 -8.59
N ALA A 107 27.59 -4.53 -7.63
CA ALA A 107 26.24 -3.99 -7.77
C ALA A 107 26.10 -2.67 -7.01
N GLU A 108 25.30 -1.76 -7.57
CA GLU A 108 24.86 -0.56 -6.88
C GLU A 108 23.44 -0.18 -7.30
N LEU A 109 22.68 0.36 -6.35
CA LEU A 109 21.40 1.01 -6.58
C LEU A 109 21.56 2.51 -6.37
N LEU A 110 21.28 3.30 -7.41
CA LEU A 110 21.21 4.77 -7.32
C LEU A 110 19.76 5.22 -7.34
N ILE A 111 19.45 6.25 -6.55
CA ILE A 111 18.12 6.83 -6.45
C ILE A 111 18.25 8.34 -6.64
N HIS A 112 17.48 8.90 -7.57
CA HIS A 112 17.49 10.33 -7.91
C HIS A 112 16.12 10.97 -7.68
N ASP A 113 16.11 12.21 -7.17
CA ASP A 113 14.92 13.04 -7.00
C ASP A 113 14.70 13.88 -8.25
N GLY A 114 14.00 13.31 -9.22
CA GLY A 114 13.74 13.95 -10.50
C GLY A 114 13.69 12.95 -11.65
N HIS A 115 13.47 13.47 -12.84
CA HIS A 115 13.30 12.69 -14.06
C HIS A 115 14.66 12.30 -14.68
N ASP A 116 15.55 13.28 -14.88
CA ASP A 116 16.80 13.11 -15.63
C ASP A 116 18.00 12.84 -14.71
N THR A 117 18.73 11.76 -14.95
CA THR A 117 19.87 11.36 -14.09
C THR A 117 21.02 12.35 -14.04
N ASP A 118 21.26 13.06 -15.12
CA ASP A 118 22.42 13.95 -15.27
C ASP A 118 22.19 15.32 -14.59
N GLU A 119 20.94 15.68 -14.32
CA GLU A 119 20.56 16.96 -13.70
C GLU A 119 19.86 16.79 -12.34
N SER A 120 19.34 15.60 -12.04
CA SER A 120 18.55 15.35 -10.83
C SER A 120 19.44 15.02 -9.63
N PRO A 121 19.21 15.66 -8.47
CA PRO A 121 19.99 15.39 -7.27
C PRO A 121 19.86 13.92 -6.85
N GLN A 122 21.01 13.28 -6.63
CA GLN A 122 21.05 11.94 -6.08
C GLN A 122 20.57 11.98 -4.62
N ILE A 123 19.51 11.24 -4.32
CA ILE A 123 18.99 11.06 -2.96
C ILE A 123 19.95 10.19 -2.18
N PHE A 124 20.29 9.03 -2.76
CA PHE A 124 21.09 8.00 -2.11
C PHE A 124 21.73 7.04 -3.11
N ALA A 125 22.84 6.45 -2.71
CA ALA A 125 23.49 5.34 -3.41
C ALA A 125 23.71 4.18 -2.44
N LEU A 126 23.13 3.01 -2.75
CA LEU A 126 23.33 1.77 -2.02
C LEU A 126 24.34 0.90 -2.78
N GLY A 127 25.53 0.73 -2.23
CA GLY A 127 26.57 -0.14 -2.78
C GLY A 127 26.92 -1.29 -1.83
N TYR A 128 28.03 -1.97 -2.11
CA TYR A 128 28.54 -3.07 -1.29
C TYR A 128 28.73 -2.68 0.17
N GLN A 129 28.12 -3.47 1.08
CA GLN A 129 28.07 -3.21 2.53
C GLN A 129 27.41 -1.88 2.92
N GLY A 130 26.89 -1.12 1.96
CA GLY A 130 26.06 0.03 2.20
C GLY A 130 24.72 -0.38 2.80
N ARG A 131 24.16 0.50 3.61
CA ARG A 131 22.82 0.35 4.20
C ARG A 131 22.07 1.65 4.07
N TRP A 132 20.81 1.59 3.65
CA TRP A 132 19.94 2.76 3.72
C TRP A 132 19.26 2.79 5.07
N LEU A 133 19.77 3.64 5.97
CA LEU A 133 19.29 3.72 7.35
C LEU A 133 18.06 4.61 7.51
N GLN A 134 17.84 5.55 6.59
CA GLN A 134 16.62 6.35 6.59
C GLN A 134 15.44 5.47 6.21
N ARG A 135 14.36 5.58 6.98
CA ARG A 135 13.16 4.76 6.79
C ARG A 135 12.15 5.39 5.85
N GLU A 136 12.19 6.70 5.69
CA GLU A 136 11.38 7.43 4.74
C GLU A 136 12.20 8.59 4.16
N TYR A 137 12.04 8.82 2.86
CA TYR A 137 12.46 10.04 2.18
C TYR A 137 11.35 10.47 1.23
N CYS A 138 10.87 11.71 1.34
CA CYS A 138 9.89 12.26 0.40
C CYS A 138 10.55 13.26 -0.55
N THR A 139 10.33 13.07 -1.84
CA THR A 139 10.91 13.87 -2.92
C THR A 139 10.42 15.31 -2.89
N GLN A 140 11.24 16.22 -3.40
CA GLN A 140 10.82 17.59 -3.72
C GLN A 140 10.25 17.70 -5.14
N SER A 141 10.57 16.75 -6.02
CA SER A 141 9.99 16.66 -7.35
C SER A 141 8.81 15.67 -7.41
N ARG A 142 8.12 15.69 -8.56
CA ARG A 142 7.06 14.74 -8.90
C ARG A 142 7.58 13.33 -9.21
N TYR A 143 8.89 13.19 -9.43
CA TYR A 143 9.51 12.00 -9.99
C TYR A 143 10.50 11.38 -9.02
N VAL A 144 10.67 10.06 -9.12
CA VAL A 144 11.81 9.37 -8.54
C VAL A 144 12.30 8.32 -9.51
N ASN A 145 13.61 8.26 -9.72
CA ASN A 145 14.23 7.32 -10.63
C ASN A 145 15.18 6.39 -9.86
N PHE A 146 15.08 5.09 -10.14
CA PHE A 146 15.88 4.02 -9.56
C PHE A 146 16.75 3.35 -10.63
N TYR A 147 18.05 3.25 -10.35
CA TYR A 147 19.03 2.59 -11.22
C TYR A 147 19.74 1.48 -10.47
N LEU A 148 19.35 0.23 -10.73
CA LEU A 148 20.14 -0.92 -10.31
C LEU A 148 21.14 -1.25 -11.42
N ARG A 149 22.44 -1.15 -11.15
CA ARG A 149 23.46 -1.34 -12.19
C ARG A 149 24.71 -2.05 -11.70
N SER A 150 25.45 -2.58 -12.67
CA SER A 150 26.79 -3.12 -12.47
C SER A 150 27.82 -1.99 -12.52
N ILE A 151 28.67 -1.90 -11.49
CA ILE A 151 29.76 -0.92 -11.40
C ILE A 151 30.79 -1.22 -12.50
N ASN A 152 31.22 -2.47 -12.60
CA ASN A 152 32.10 -2.96 -13.65
C ASN A 152 31.35 -3.86 -14.62
N ARG A 153 31.16 -3.36 -15.85
CA ARG A 153 30.45 -4.06 -16.95
C ARG A 153 31.05 -5.42 -17.31
N THR A 154 32.32 -5.68 -17.01
CA THR A 154 32.96 -6.97 -17.30
C THR A 154 32.81 -7.99 -16.16
N ALA A 155 32.50 -7.55 -14.95
CA ALA A 155 32.34 -8.42 -13.80
C ALA A 155 30.88 -8.88 -13.66
N ARG A 156 30.70 -10.11 -13.21
CA ARG A 156 29.37 -10.69 -12.97
C ARG A 156 28.84 -10.20 -11.62
N VAL A 157 27.58 -9.81 -11.59
CA VAL A 157 26.85 -9.50 -10.37
C VAL A 157 26.01 -10.71 -9.97
N ASP A 158 26.10 -11.10 -8.71
CA ASP A 158 25.22 -12.11 -8.11
C ASP A 158 23.96 -11.44 -7.53
N ILE A 159 22.86 -11.44 -8.30
CA ILE A 159 21.57 -10.85 -7.88
C ILE A 159 21.05 -11.42 -6.55
N ARG A 160 21.47 -12.63 -6.16
CA ARG A 160 21.08 -13.25 -4.89
C ARG A 160 21.61 -12.51 -3.67
N LYS A 161 22.64 -11.68 -3.85
CA LYS A 161 23.22 -10.84 -2.81
C LYS A 161 22.64 -9.43 -2.81
N VAL A 162 21.62 -9.16 -3.62
CA VAL A 162 20.94 -7.86 -3.70
C VAL A 162 19.58 -8.00 -3.03
N PHE A 163 19.41 -7.37 -1.87
CA PHE A 163 18.15 -7.33 -1.15
C PHE A 163 17.61 -5.90 -1.16
N ILE A 164 16.54 -5.67 -1.92
CA ILE A 164 15.85 -4.38 -1.98
C ILE A 164 14.43 -4.61 -1.47
N ASN A 165 14.00 -3.77 -0.53
CA ASN A 165 12.67 -3.80 0.06
C ASN A 165 12.20 -2.37 0.31
N LEU A 166 11.87 -1.67 -0.78
CA LEU A 166 11.43 -0.28 -0.75
C LEU A 166 9.98 -0.21 -1.17
N LYS A 167 9.25 0.76 -0.64
CA LYS A 167 7.91 1.13 -1.06
C LYS A 167 7.94 2.53 -1.65
N ILE A 168 7.27 2.71 -2.78
CA ILE A 168 7.06 4.02 -3.39
C ILE A 168 5.59 4.34 -3.20
N LEU A 169 5.34 5.43 -2.47
CA LEU A 169 4.02 5.92 -2.12
C LEU A 169 3.88 7.36 -2.58
N ASP A 170 2.67 7.80 -2.88
CA ASP A 170 2.40 9.24 -2.92
C ASP A 170 2.48 9.81 -1.48
N ILE A 171 2.92 11.06 -1.31
CA ILE A 171 3.01 11.68 0.01
C ILE A 171 1.67 11.71 0.74
N GLU A 172 0.56 11.80 -0.01
CA GLU A 172 -0.81 11.76 0.51
C GLU A 172 -1.32 10.34 0.77
N SER A 173 -0.49 9.32 0.57
CA SER A 173 -0.85 7.94 0.81
C SER A 173 -1.18 7.69 2.28
N ARG A 174 -2.22 6.89 2.48
CA ARG A 174 -2.67 6.46 3.81
C ARG A 174 -1.86 5.30 4.38
N GLU A 175 -1.04 4.69 3.54
CA GLU A 175 -0.22 3.51 3.86
C GLU A 175 1.15 3.89 4.43
N ARG A 176 1.41 5.18 4.69
CA ARG A 176 2.63 5.64 5.36
C ARG A 176 2.61 5.23 6.83
N GLN A 177 3.58 4.42 7.24
CA GLN A 177 3.66 3.82 8.57
C GLN A 177 5.05 4.04 9.18
N LEU A 178 5.07 4.42 10.45
CA LEU A 178 6.27 4.60 11.26
C LEU A 178 6.19 3.75 12.52
N TYR A 179 7.34 3.37 13.07
CA TYR A 179 7.44 2.55 14.27
C TYR A 179 8.32 3.24 15.31
N LEU A 180 8.01 3.13 16.60
CA LEU A 180 8.78 3.80 17.67
C LEU A 180 9.96 2.94 18.14
N ASP A 181 10.79 2.52 17.18
CA ASP A 181 12.07 1.86 17.41
C ASP A 181 13.23 2.74 16.95
N ASP A 182 14.46 2.39 17.38
CA ASP A 182 15.69 3.17 17.15
C ASP A 182 15.91 3.55 15.70
N THR A 183 15.34 2.82 14.74
CA THR A 183 15.55 3.08 13.31
C THR A 183 14.70 4.20 12.76
N TYR A 184 13.64 4.62 13.46
CA TYR A 184 12.76 5.72 13.06
C TYR A 184 12.92 6.95 13.97
N CYS A 185 13.43 6.75 15.19
CA CYS A 185 13.63 7.82 16.16
C CYS A 185 14.58 8.89 15.62
N GLU A 186 14.38 10.11 16.08
CA GLU A 186 15.17 11.31 15.78
C GLU A 186 15.08 11.79 14.32
N HIS A 187 14.06 11.33 13.59
CA HIS A 187 13.76 11.78 12.23
C HIS A 187 12.56 12.72 12.17
N SER A 188 12.53 13.51 11.09
CA SER A 188 11.46 14.46 10.75
C SER A 188 10.58 13.91 9.62
N TYR A 189 9.26 14.06 9.75
CA TYR A 189 8.28 13.54 8.80
C TYR A 189 7.28 14.61 8.39
N ASP A 190 7.12 14.78 7.08
CA ASP A 190 6.18 15.75 6.51
C ASP A 190 4.81 15.12 6.27
N LEU A 191 3.76 15.80 6.72
CA LEU A 191 2.38 15.38 6.44
C LEU A 191 1.94 15.79 5.03
N TYR A 192 2.03 17.06 4.61
CA TYR A 192 1.62 17.51 3.25
C TYR A 192 0.24 16.94 2.80
N ASN A 193 -0.85 17.38 3.40
CA ASN A 193 -2.23 16.90 3.15
C ASN A 193 -2.47 15.40 3.41
N SER A 194 -1.53 14.71 4.07
CA SER A 194 -1.58 13.27 4.30
C SER A 194 -1.91 12.88 5.73
N GLN A 195 -1.87 11.57 5.95
CA GLN A 195 -1.86 10.98 7.26
C GLN A 195 -0.70 9.99 7.38
N VAL A 196 -0.12 9.91 8.58
CA VAL A 196 0.92 8.95 8.92
C VAL A 196 0.48 8.15 10.15
N SER A 197 0.53 6.82 10.04
CA SER A 197 0.26 5.93 11.16
C SER A 197 1.54 5.62 11.92
N ILE A 198 1.56 5.89 13.22
CA ILE A 198 2.70 5.65 14.10
C ILE A 198 2.32 4.56 15.11
N PHE A 199 3.10 3.49 15.15
CA PHE A 199 2.92 2.35 16.04
C PHE A 199 4.05 2.25 17.05
N ASN A 200 3.82 1.60 18.19
CA ASN A 200 4.88 1.38 19.18
C ASN A 200 6.04 0.54 18.63
N MET A 201 5.73 -0.50 17.85
CA MET A 201 6.72 -1.41 17.30
C MET A 201 6.13 -2.17 16.10
N ALA A 202 6.98 -2.49 15.13
CA ALA A 202 6.61 -3.25 13.95
C ALA A 202 6.30 -4.73 14.28
N PRO A 203 5.40 -5.36 13.52
CA PRO A 203 5.15 -6.80 13.66
C PRO A 203 6.42 -7.60 13.40
N ALA A 204 6.59 -8.67 14.18
CA ALA A 204 7.81 -9.45 14.30
C ALA A 204 8.19 -10.20 13.01
N VAL A 205 8.92 -9.55 12.10
CA VAL A 205 9.57 -10.23 10.95
C VAL A 205 11.05 -10.47 11.19
N ASP A 206 11.69 -9.77 12.15
CA ASP A 206 13.05 -10.12 12.59
C ASP A 206 13.28 -9.59 14.03
N LEU A 207 13.10 -10.47 15.01
CA LEU A 207 13.15 -10.19 16.45
C LEU A 207 14.56 -10.17 17.02
N SER A 208 15.57 -10.51 16.22
CA SER A 208 16.86 -10.96 16.77
C SER A 208 17.82 -9.83 17.21
N LEU A 209 17.57 -8.56 16.85
CA LEU A 209 18.54 -7.47 17.05
C LEU A 209 17.94 -6.07 17.29
N ARG A 210 16.66 -5.94 17.69
CA ARG A 210 16.09 -4.61 17.92
C ARG A 210 16.51 -4.08 19.30
N ASN A 211 17.50 -3.19 19.31
CA ASN A 211 17.63 -2.25 20.41
C ASN A 211 16.41 -1.33 20.38
N VAL A 212 15.75 -1.21 21.52
CA VAL A 212 14.59 -0.36 21.70
C VAL A 212 15.00 0.68 22.72
N SER A 213 15.20 1.92 22.27
CA SER A 213 15.58 3.04 23.10
C SER A 213 14.48 3.37 24.11
N ASP A 214 14.90 3.77 25.30
CA ASP A 214 14.07 4.26 26.38
C ASP A 214 13.24 5.47 25.96
N SER A 215 13.73 6.23 24.96
CA SER A 215 12.99 7.35 24.40
C SER A 215 13.13 7.44 22.89
N CYS A 216 12.02 7.77 22.23
CA CYS A 216 11.94 7.98 20.80
C CYS A 216 11.28 9.34 20.53
N ASN A 217 11.96 10.21 19.79
CA ASN A 217 11.42 11.50 19.37
C ASN A 217 11.20 11.49 17.87
N LEU A 218 10.00 11.82 17.39
CA LEU A 218 9.72 12.03 15.98
C LEU A 218 9.29 13.49 15.81
N GLU A 219 9.85 14.19 14.83
CA GLU A 219 9.38 15.52 14.48
C GLU A 219 8.33 15.41 13.37
N ILE A 220 7.16 16.01 13.57
CA ILE A 220 6.07 15.98 12.60
C ILE A 220 5.84 17.40 12.11
N HIS A 221 5.92 17.58 10.80
CA HIS A 221 5.80 18.88 10.13
C HIS A 221 4.56 18.94 9.26
N LYS A 222 3.89 20.10 9.24
CA LYS A 222 2.86 20.43 8.25
C LYS A 222 3.32 21.55 7.33
N ASN A 223 2.93 21.44 6.07
CA ASN A 223 3.25 22.46 5.07
C ASN A 223 2.19 23.59 5.01
N ALA A 224 0.91 23.28 5.18
CA ALA A 224 -0.18 24.24 4.96
C ALA A 224 -0.51 25.08 6.21
N ASN A 225 -0.60 26.41 6.06
CA ASN A 225 -0.86 27.35 7.16
C ASN A 225 -2.29 27.24 7.73
N ASN A 226 -3.28 26.95 6.88
CA ASN A 226 -4.71 26.95 7.24
C ASN A 226 -5.20 25.67 7.93
N LYS A 227 -4.34 24.67 8.10
CA LYS A 227 -4.67 23.40 8.77
C LYS A 227 -4.00 23.30 10.13
N SER A 228 -4.54 22.43 10.98
CA SER A 228 -3.92 22.06 12.26
C SER A 228 -3.27 20.67 12.14
N ILE A 229 -2.17 20.45 12.87
CA ILE A 229 -1.69 19.09 13.09
C ILE A 229 -2.63 18.44 14.09
N CYS A 230 -3.28 17.36 13.69
CA CYS A 230 -4.19 16.59 14.50
C CYS A 230 -3.71 15.15 14.59
N PHE A 231 -4.13 14.43 15.63
CA PHE A 231 -3.97 12.99 15.67
C PHE A 231 -5.19 12.30 16.27
N VAL A 232 -5.35 11.03 15.91
CA VAL A 232 -6.26 10.10 16.56
C VAL A 232 -5.45 9.00 17.22
N TYR A 233 -5.64 8.82 18.52
CA TYR A 233 -5.10 7.69 19.26
C TYR A 233 -6.07 6.53 19.22
N ILE A 234 -5.58 5.36 18.84
CA ILE A 234 -6.33 4.12 18.68
C ILE A 234 -5.68 3.05 19.55
N PRO A 235 -6.32 2.64 20.66
CA PRO A 235 -5.81 1.54 21.48
C PRO A 235 -6.02 0.19 20.77
N SER A 236 -5.08 -0.73 20.92
CA SER A 236 -5.28 -2.13 20.55
C SER A 236 -6.03 -2.89 21.65
N ASN A 237 -6.67 -4.00 21.28
CA ASN A 237 -7.23 -4.95 22.25
C ASN A 237 -6.14 -5.62 23.11
N GLN A 238 -4.88 -5.56 22.66
CA GLN A 238 -3.71 -6.12 23.35
C GLN A 238 -2.88 -5.02 24.05
N LEU A 239 -3.51 -3.91 24.44
CA LEU A 239 -2.82 -2.83 25.14
C LEU A 239 -2.19 -3.34 26.45
N SER A 240 -0.85 -3.34 26.52
CA SER A 240 -0.10 -3.62 27.73
C SER A 240 0.45 -2.34 28.36
N CYS A 241 0.49 -2.31 29.69
CA CYS A 241 1.07 -1.25 30.50
C CYS A 241 2.41 -1.67 31.14
N ASP A 242 2.96 -2.84 30.78
CA ASP A 242 4.11 -3.45 31.46
C ASP A 242 5.39 -2.60 31.32
N SER A 243 5.56 -1.90 30.19
CA SER A 243 6.67 -0.97 29.98
C SER A 243 6.48 0.41 30.63
N ASN A 244 5.36 0.65 31.33
CA ASN A 244 4.99 1.93 31.93
C ASN A 244 5.20 3.13 30.98
N TRP A 245 4.79 2.95 29.72
CA TRP A 245 5.07 3.91 28.67
C TRP A 245 4.30 5.22 28.82
N MET A 246 4.88 6.29 28.27
CA MET A 246 4.29 7.61 28.19
C MET A 246 4.47 8.18 26.78
N VAL A 247 3.41 8.75 26.25
CA VAL A 247 3.43 9.55 25.02
C VAL A 247 3.28 11.01 25.40
N SER A 248 4.08 11.88 24.80
CA SER A 248 3.96 13.33 24.92
C SER A 248 4.03 13.97 23.54
N ILE A 249 3.27 15.04 23.35
CA ILE A 249 3.40 15.91 22.19
C ILE A 249 3.87 17.26 22.69
N LEU A 250 5.01 17.68 22.15
CA LEU A 250 5.70 18.88 22.56
C LEU A 250 5.61 19.91 21.44
N SER A 251 5.33 21.14 21.82
CA SER A 251 5.49 22.29 20.92
C SER A 251 6.98 22.51 20.58
N PRO A 252 7.31 23.36 19.59
CA PRO A 252 8.69 23.73 19.28
C PRO A 252 9.46 24.31 20.48
N LEU A 253 8.75 24.93 21.42
CA LEU A 253 9.30 25.44 22.69
C LEU A 253 9.45 24.35 23.76
N GLN A 254 9.29 23.07 23.40
CA GLN A 254 9.34 21.91 24.29
C GLN A 254 8.29 21.88 25.41
N ASN A 255 7.24 22.71 25.32
CA ASN A 255 6.10 22.65 26.23
C ASN A 255 5.18 21.48 25.84
N ALA A 256 4.78 20.67 26.81
CA ALA A 256 3.84 19.58 26.60
C ALA A 256 2.43 20.13 26.30
N GLU A 257 1.99 19.93 25.06
CA GLU A 257 0.64 20.27 24.59
C GLU A 257 -0.36 19.13 24.85
N TYR A 258 0.17 17.90 24.92
CA TYR A 258 -0.58 16.70 25.23
C TYR A 258 0.35 15.66 25.88
N ALA A 259 -0.20 14.89 26.81
CA ALA A 259 0.47 13.76 27.43
C ALA A 259 -0.53 12.63 27.70
N LEU A 260 -0.09 11.39 27.54
CA LEU A 260 -0.84 10.19 27.83
C LEU A 260 0.08 9.16 28.47
N LYS A 261 -0.27 8.72 29.68
CA LYS A 261 0.38 7.60 30.35
C LYS A 261 -0.44 6.34 30.15
N CYS A 262 0.22 5.18 30.11
CA CYS A 262 -0.47 3.90 29.98
C CYS A 262 -1.52 3.65 31.07
N THR A 263 -1.29 4.18 32.29
CA THR A 263 -2.18 4.07 33.44
C THR A 263 -3.43 4.96 33.35
N ASP A 264 -3.44 5.94 32.45
CA ASP A 264 -4.57 6.86 32.32
C ASP A 264 -5.78 6.12 31.75
N HIS A 265 -6.97 6.37 32.30
CA HIS A 265 -8.22 5.77 31.76
C HIS A 265 -8.41 6.08 30.27
N LYS A 266 -7.94 7.26 29.84
CA LYS A 266 -7.96 7.72 28.45
C LYS A 266 -7.11 6.84 27.51
N ALA A 267 -6.10 6.14 28.01
CA ALA A 267 -5.27 5.24 27.21
C ALA A 267 -6.01 4.00 26.72
N LYS A 268 -7.16 3.67 27.33
CA LYS A 268 -8.04 2.58 26.91
C LYS A 268 -9.14 3.03 25.96
N GLN A 269 -9.12 4.30 25.55
CA GLN A 269 -10.20 4.92 24.78
C GLN A 269 -9.67 5.53 23.49
N LEU A 270 -10.40 5.29 22.41
CA LEU A 270 -10.22 6.00 21.16
C LEU A 270 -10.53 7.49 21.37
N HIS A 271 -9.62 8.38 21.01
CA HIS A 271 -9.83 9.82 21.12
C HIS A 271 -8.94 10.61 20.14
N ALA A 272 -9.27 11.88 19.95
CA ALA A 272 -8.54 12.76 19.05
C ALA A 272 -8.05 14.02 19.78
N TRP A 273 -7.05 14.67 19.19
CA TRP A 273 -6.55 15.98 19.61
C TRP A 273 -6.05 16.74 18.38
N CYS A 274 -6.13 18.07 18.45
CA CYS A 274 -5.59 18.96 17.43
C CYS A 274 -4.80 20.08 18.08
N GLY A 275 -3.66 20.41 17.49
CA GLY A 275 -2.88 21.59 17.83
C GLY A 275 -3.60 22.87 17.40
N ARG A 276 -3.14 23.99 17.97
CA ARG A 276 -3.62 25.31 17.57
C ARG A 276 -3.31 25.56 16.09
N THR A 277 -4.21 26.28 15.41
CA THR A 277 -3.98 26.72 14.03
C THR A 277 -2.71 27.58 13.98
N GLY A 278 -1.84 27.32 13.00
CA GLY A 278 -0.53 27.97 12.88
C GLY A 278 0.65 27.22 13.52
N LEU A 279 0.42 26.11 14.24
CA LEU A 279 1.51 25.25 14.73
C LEU A 279 2.10 24.41 13.58
N HIS A 280 3.27 24.78 13.07
CA HIS A 280 3.90 24.17 11.90
C HIS A 280 4.60 22.84 12.16
N SER A 281 5.13 22.66 13.36
CA SER A 281 5.82 21.44 13.76
C SER A 281 5.49 21.08 15.20
N LEU A 282 5.62 19.79 15.52
CA LEU A 282 5.56 19.26 16.86
C LEU A 282 6.53 18.10 17.02
N THR A 283 6.96 17.84 18.25
CA THR A 283 7.72 16.65 18.58
C THR A 283 6.79 15.63 19.23
N PHE A 284 6.63 14.48 18.58
CA PHE A 284 6.03 13.30 19.18
C PHE A 284 7.09 12.53 19.95
N ARG A 285 6.95 12.47 21.27
CA ARG A 285 7.89 11.79 22.16
C ARG A 285 7.23 10.56 22.77
N PHE A 286 7.87 9.41 22.60
CA PHE A 286 7.55 8.18 23.31
C PHE A 286 8.64 7.88 24.33
N GLN A 287 8.25 7.55 25.56
CA GLN A 287 9.15 7.20 26.65
C GLN A 287 8.72 5.88 27.27
N ARG A 288 9.68 4.99 27.49
CA ARG A 288 9.52 3.71 28.17
C ARG A 288 10.00 3.87 29.60
N GLY A 289 9.22 3.40 30.56
CA GLY A 289 9.57 3.45 31.98
C GLY A 289 10.45 2.29 32.44
N ASN A 290 10.49 1.19 31.68
CA ASN A 290 11.32 0.03 31.97
C ASN A 290 11.77 -0.69 30.69
N ASN A 291 13.08 -0.90 30.55
CA ASN A 291 13.73 -1.37 29.32
C ASN A 291 13.80 -2.90 29.22
N SER A 292 13.38 -3.61 30.28
CA SER A 292 13.52 -5.06 30.39
C SER A 292 12.38 -5.88 29.75
N PHE A 293 11.37 -5.24 29.17
CA PHE A 293 10.17 -5.92 28.68
C PHE A 293 10.01 -5.82 27.16
N SER A 294 9.74 -6.95 26.51
CA SER A 294 9.31 -7.00 25.12
C SER A 294 7.87 -6.48 25.02
N GLU A 295 7.71 -5.21 24.64
CA GLU A 295 6.39 -4.64 24.34
C GLU A 295 5.69 -5.50 23.29
N VAL A 296 4.36 -5.60 23.36
CA VAL A 296 3.60 -6.27 22.30
C VAL A 296 3.63 -5.37 21.05
N PRO A 297 3.98 -5.87 19.86
CA PRO A 297 3.89 -5.09 18.62
C PRO A 297 2.48 -4.51 18.42
N GLU A 298 2.41 -3.32 17.82
CA GLU A 298 1.14 -2.65 17.47
C GLU A 298 0.12 -2.54 18.64
N MET A 299 0.58 -2.35 19.87
CA MET A 299 -0.28 -2.20 21.06
C MET A 299 -1.11 -0.91 21.02
N PHE A 300 -0.68 0.08 20.24
CA PHE A 300 -1.45 1.27 19.92
C PHE A 300 -1.08 1.78 18.53
N ARG A 301 -1.94 2.66 18.00
CA ARG A 301 -1.69 3.43 16.78
C ARG A 301 -2.05 4.90 16.99
N TYR A 302 -1.16 5.80 16.59
CA TYR A 302 -1.44 7.22 16.42
C TYR A 302 -1.56 7.53 14.94
N VAL A 303 -2.67 8.09 14.50
CA VAL A 303 -2.84 8.56 13.12
C VAL A 303 -2.68 10.07 13.12
N PHE A 304 -1.50 10.57 12.75
CA PHE A 304 -1.23 12.00 12.58
C PHE A 304 -1.73 12.46 11.22
N ALA A 305 -2.34 13.65 11.15
CA ALA A 305 -2.85 14.23 9.91
C ALA A 305 -2.81 15.76 9.97
N ASP A 306 -2.57 16.40 8.84
CA ASP A 306 -2.75 17.85 8.70
C ASP A 306 -4.21 18.12 8.27
N TYR A 307 -5.05 18.32 9.28
CA TYR A 307 -6.49 18.25 9.13
C TYR A 307 -7.15 19.62 9.18
N GLN A 308 -8.16 19.80 8.33
CA GLN A 308 -9.03 20.96 8.32
C GLN A 308 -10.38 20.56 8.92
N GLY A 309 -10.57 20.86 10.21
CA GLY A 309 -11.79 20.52 10.94
C GLY A 309 -11.57 20.42 12.44
N SER A 310 -12.54 19.84 13.15
CA SER A 310 -12.45 19.61 14.59
C SER A 310 -11.83 18.24 14.91
N PRO A 311 -11.30 18.05 16.13
CA PRO A 311 -10.89 16.72 16.59
C PRO A 311 -12.01 15.68 16.46
N ASP A 312 -13.26 16.06 16.74
CA ASP A 312 -14.42 15.16 16.66
C ASP A 312 -14.72 14.74 15.22
N SER A 313 -14.62 15.65 14.25
CA SER A 313 -14.87 15.29 12.85
C SER A 313 -13.77 14.37 12.30
N LEU A 314 -12.52 14.55 12.74
CA LEU A 314 -11.43 13.62 12.43
C LEU A 314 -11.66 12.25 13.09
N LEU A 315 -12.06 12.24 14.35
CA LEU A 315 -12.36 11.01 15.10
C LEU A 315 -13.45 10.20 14.40
N GLU A 316 -14.55 10.83 13.99
CA GLU A 316 -15.64 10.17 13.27
C GLU A 316 -15.19 9.66 11.89
N LYS A 317 -14.33 10.41 11.18
CA LYS A 317 -13.73 9.93 9.93
C LYS A 317 -12.94 8.64 10.15
N ILE A 318 -12.04 8.62 11.13
CA ILE A 318 -11.21 7.44 11.44
C ILE A 318 -12.05 6.26 11.94
N LYS A 319 -13.09 6.49 12.76
CA LYS A 319 -14.03 5.43 13.17
C LYS A 319 -14.71 4.75 11.98
N ARG A 320 -15.17 5.54 11.00
CA ARG A 320 -15.78 4.99 9.78
C ARG A 320 -14.76 4.15 9.00
N GLU A 321 -13.54 4.62 8.85
CA GLU A 321 -12.47 3.88 8.16
C GLU A 321 -12.14 2.55 8.87
N LEU A 322 -12.03 2.56 10.20
CA LEU A 322 -11.82 1.36 11.02
C LEU A 322 -12.95 0.34 10.87
N SER A 323 -14.21 0.81 10.79
CA SER A 323 -15.37 -0.06 10.60
C SER A 323 -15.42 -0.74 9.23
N VAL A 324 -14.85 -0.09 8.20
CA VAL A 324 -14.74 -0.67 6.86
C VAL A 324 -13.63 -1.73 6.80
N GLN A 325 -12.48 -1.48 7.44
CA GLN A 325 -11.38 -2.44 7.49
C GLN A 325 -11.77 -3.74 8.20
N THR A 326 -12.43 -3.65 9.35
CA THR A 326 -12.94 -4.82 10.08
C THR A 326 -14.07 -5.56 9.34
N GLY A 327 -14.72 -4.91 8.37
CA GLY A 327 -15.72 -5.53 7.51
C GLY A 327 -15.15 -6.33 6.33
N ASN A 328 -13.87 -6.17 6.00
CA ASN A 328 -13.22 -6.79 4.84
C ASN A 328 -12.43 -8.07 5.13
N ASP A 329 -12.18 -8.42 6.40
CA ASP A 329 -11.44 -9.63 6.77
C ASP A 329 -12.27 -10.94 6.67
N GLY A 330 -13.52 -10.84 6.21
CA GLY A 330 -14.33 -11.99 5.83
C GLY A 330 -15.20 -11.63 4.65
N ILE A 331 -15.32 -12.56 3.69
CA ILE A 331 -16.43 -12.53 2.73
C ILE A 331 -17.70 -12.45 3.57
N SER A 332 -18.31 -11.25 3.63
CA SER A 332 -19.47 -11.05 4.49
C SER A 332 -20.51 -12.12 4.19
N ALA A 333 -21.26 -12.58 5.19
CA ALA A 333 -22.25 -13.64 4.97
C ALA A 333 -23.21 -13.32 3.80
N GLY A 334 -23.46 -12.03 3.55
CA GLY A 334 -24.20 -11.55 2.38
C GLY A 334 -23.53 -11.85 1.04
N TRP A 335 -22.21 -11.68 0.94
CA TRP A 335 -21.44 -12.04 -0.27
C TRP A 335 -21.42 -13.55 -0.52
N VAL A 336 -21.29 -14.37 0.53
CA VAL A 336 -21.37 -15.84 0.40
C VAL A 336 -22.75 -16.24 -0.15
N VAL A 337 -23.82 -15.68 0.40
CA VAL A 337 -25.20 -15.92 -0.07
C VAL A 337 -25.38 -15.48 -1.52
N PHE A 338 -24.83 -14.32 -1.91
CA PHE A 338 -24.90 -13.83 -3.28
C PHE A 338 -24.17 -14.74 -4.28
N ILE A 339 -22.96 -15.19 -3.94
CA ILE A 339 -22.17 -16.12 -4.79
C ILE A 339 -22.92 -17.45 -4.96
N VAL A 340 -23.48 -18.00 -3.88
CA VAL A 340 -24.26 -19.25 -3.92
C VAL A 340 -25.51 -19.09 -4.79
N LEU A 341 -26.25 -17.99 -4.65
CA LEU A 341 -27.42 -17.71 -5.49
C LEU A 341 -27.05 -17.55 -6.96
N ALA A 342 -25.95 -16.86 -7.27
CA ALA A 342 -25.46 -16.72 -8.64
C ALA A 342 -25.10 -18.07 -9.26
N LEU A 343 -24.43 -18.95 -8.52
CA LEU A 343 -24.11 -20.32 -8.97
C LEU A 343 -25.38 -21.14 -9.23
N ILE A 344 -26.40 -21.05 -8.36
CA ILE A 344 -27.68 -21.74 -8.56
C ILE A 344 -28.37 -21.27 -9.85
N VAL A 345 -28.37 -19.96 -10.13
CA VAL A 345 -28.96 -19.41 -11.35
C VAL A 345 -28.21 -19.89 -12.59
N ILE A 346 -26.88 -19.93 -12.55
CA ILE A 346 -26.05 -20.46 -13.66
C ILE A 346 -26.36 -21.94 -13.90
N VAL A 347 -26.40 -22.76 -12.85
CA VAL A 347 -26.73 -24.20 -12.97
C VAL A 347 -28.13 -24.40 -13.53
N ALA A 348 -29.13 -23.63 -13.06
CA ALA A 348 -30.49 -23.69 -13.57
C ALA A 348 -30.57 -23.29 -15.05
N ALA A 349 -29.83 -22.26 -15.47
CA ALA A 349 -29.76 -21.82 -16.85
C ALA A 349 -29.11 -22.89 -17.76
N VAL A 350 -28.02 -23.50 -17.31
CA VAL A 350 -27.35 -24.61 -18.03
C VAL A 350 -28.30 -25.82 -18.12
N ALA A 351 -28.98 -26.18 -17.04
CA ALA A 351 -29.94 -27.28 -17.02
C ALA A 351 -31.11 -27.03 -17.99
N LEU A 352 -31.67 -25.82 -18.01
CA LEU A 352 -32.71 -25.41 -18.97
C LEU A 352 -32.21 -25.47 -20.42
N PHE A 353 -30.97 -25.02 -20.67
CA PHE A 353 -30.36 -25.08 -21.99
C PHE A 353 -30.17 -26.53 -22.47
N CYS A 354 -29.61 -27.39 -21.62
CA CYS A 354 -29.44 -28.82 -21.89
C CYS A 354 -30.78 -29.53 -22.09
N TRP A 355 -31.81 -29.18 -21.31
CA TRP A 355 -33.15 -29.74 -21.48
C TRP A 355 -33.79 -29.30 -22.81
N LYS A 356 -33.65 -28.03 -23.17
CA LYS A 356 -34.15 -27.50 -24.45
C LYS A 356 -33.43 -28.12 -25.65
N GLN A 357 -32.13 -28.37 -25.55
CA GLN A 357 -31.38 -29.12 -26.58
C GLN A 357 -31.86 -30.57 -26.72
N ARG A 358 -32.25 -31.23 -25.63
CA ARG A 358 -32.84 -32.58 -25.70
C ARG A 358 -34.26 -32.61 -26.28
N LEU A 359 -35.03 -31.53 -26.11
CA LEU A 359 -36.39 -31.41 -26.64
C LEU A 359 -36.45 -31.05 -28.13
N LEU A 360 -35.37 -30.53 -28.70
CA LEU A 360 -35.21 -30.37 -30.14
C LEU A 360 -34.52 -31.64 -30.67
N PRO A 361 -35.24 -32.64 -31.22
CA PRO A 361 -34.58 -33.79 -31.82
C PRO A 361 -33.66 -33.25 -32.92
N CYS A 362 -32.38 -33.59 -32.82
CA CYS A 362 -31.37 -33.26 -33.81
C CYS A 362 -31.94 -33.52 -35.21
N LEU A 363 -32.30 -32.44 -35.92
CA LEU A 363 -32.39 -32.44 -37.37
C LEU A 363 -30.96 -32.74 -37.82
N GLN A 364 -30.63 -34.03 -37.91
CA GLN A 364 -29.42 -34.51 -38.54
C GLN A 364 -29.47 -34.00 -39.97
N TYR A 365 -28.79 -32.89 -40.21
CA TYR A 365 -28.55 -32.37 -41.53
C TYR A 365 -27.66 -33.40 -42.24
N LYS A 366 -28.28 -34.34 -42.95
CA LYS A 366 -27.57 -35.24 -43.87
C LYS A 366 -27.06 -34.34 -44.99
N ALA A 367 -25.77 -34.04 -44.97
CA ALA A 367 -25.11 -33.40 -46.10
C ALA A 367 -25.32 -34.29 -47.33
N VAL A 368 -26.13 -33.81 -48.28
CA VAL A 368 -26.28 -34.45 -49.58
C VAL A 368 -24.94 -34.26 -50.30
N HIS A 369 -24.19 -35.35 -50.45
CA HIS A 369 -23.02 -35.40 -51.32
C HIS A 369 -23.45 -34.93 -52.71
N ASN A 370 -22.87 -33.84 -53.20
CA ASN A 370 -23.00 -33.41 -54.58
C ASN A 370 -21.90 -34.14 -55.39
N PRO A 371 -22.22 -35.09 -56.28
CA PRO A 371 -21.23 -35.66 -57.19
C PRO A 371 -21.15 -34.76 -58.42
N GLY A 372 -20.06 -34.02 -58.57
CA GLY A 372 -19.94 -33.01 -59.61
C GLY A 372 -18.54 -32.90 -60.20
N ASN A 373 -18.28 -33.78 -61.16
CA ASN A 373 -17.40 -33.63 -62.32
C ASN A 373 -15.88 -33.66 -62.12
N ALA A 374 -15.36 -34.87 -62.32
CA ALA A 374 -14.21 -35.10 -63.16
C ALA A 374 -14.46 -34.55 -64.59
N ALA A 375 -13.50 -33.80 -65.15
CA ALA A 375 -12.99 -33.95 -66.52
C ALA A 375 -12.01 -32.82 -66.89
N LEU A 376 -10.79 -33.24 -67.31
CA LEU A 376 -9.87 -32.65 -68.31
C LEU A 376 -9.23 -31.30 -67.93
N VAL A 377 -7.89 -31.13 -67.93
CA VAL A 377 -6.84 -31.56 -68.87
C VAL A 377 -5.58 -32.00 -68.13
#